data_AF-A0AAN7KLU8-F1
#
_entry.id   AF-A0AAN7KLU8-F1
#
_cell.length_a   1.000
_cell.length_b   1.000
_cell.length_c   1.000
_cell.angle_alpha   90.00
_cell.angle_beta   90.00
_cell.angle_gamma   90.00
#
_symmetry.space_group_name_H-M   'P 1'
#
loop_
_entity.id
_entity.type
_entity.pdbx_description
1 polymer ?
#
loop_
_entity_poly.entity_id
_entity_poly.type
_entity_poly.pdbx_seq_one_letter_code
_entity_poly.pdbx_strand_id
1 'polypeptide(L)' 'MSSKGGGAKGGRGKPKSTKSLSRSSKAGLQFHVGRIARYLKAGKYADRVGAGAPVYLSAVF' A
#
# COMPACT_ATOMS: atom_id res chain seq x y z
N MET A 1 2.88 -7.31 32.15
CA MET A 1 4.36 -7.29 32.03
C MET A 1 4.67 -8.08 30.77
N SER A 2 5.18 -7.59 29.65
CA SER A 2 5.94 -6.38 29.36
C SER A 2 5.67 -5.92 27.93
N SER A 3 5.56 -4.61 27.78
CA SER A 3 5.68 -3.87 26.54
C SER A 3 7.15 -3.77 26.11
N LYS A 4 7.40 -3.85 24.80
CA LYS A 4 8.57 -3.32 24.08
C LYS A 4 8.19 -3.39 22.58
N GLY A 5 7.95 -2.34 21.80
CA GLY A 5 8.62 -1.03 21.73
C GLY A 5 10.03 -1.24 21.18
N GLY A 6 10.45 -0.82 19.99
CA GLY A 6 9.89 -0.01 18.91
C GLY A 6 10.96 0.09 17.82
N GLY A 7 10.62 0.64 16.66
CA GLY A 7 11.58 0.93 15.59
C GLY A 7 11.10 2.09 14.74
N ALA A 8 11.43 3.31 15.15
CA ALA A 8 11.12 4.54 14.42
C ALA A 8 12.39 5.08 13.76
N LYS A 9 12.43 5.14 12.42
CA LYS A 9 12.89 6.31 11.66
C LYS A 9 12.67 6.13 10.15
N GLY A 10 11.81 6.99 9.61
CA GLY A 10 11.52 7.16 8.18
C GLY A 10 10.44 8.22 8.04
N GLY A 11 10.84 9.49 8.16
CA GLY A 11 9.95 10.63 8.40
C GLY A 11 8.93 10.88 7.28
N ARG A 12 7.65 10.80 7.66
CA ARG A 12 6.68 11.90 7.59
C ARG A 12 5.67 11.65 8.70
N GLY A 13 5.79 12.42 9.78
CA GLY A 13 4.83 12.41 10.87
C GLY A 13 3.42 12.57 10.31
N LYS A 14 2.45 11.87 10.94
CA LYS A 14 1.02 11.88 10.62
C LYS A 14 0.63 13.19 9.92
N PRO A 15 0.37 13.20 8.59
CA PRO A 15 -0.18 14.39 7.98
C PRO A 15 -1.53 14.66 8.66
N LYS A 16 -1.70 15.89 9.18
CA LYS A 16 -2.97 16.43 9.68
C LYS A 16 -4.10 15.91 8.80
N SER A 17 -5.03 15.15 9.38
CA SER A 17 -6.30 14.64 8.82
C SER A 17 -6.69 15.22 7.47
N THR A 18 -5.92 14.90 6.44
CA THR A 18 -6.22 15.23 5.05
C THR A 18 -6.93 14.00 4.57
N LYS A 19 -8.10 14.16 3.94
CA LYS A 19 -8.89 13.02 3.43
C LYS A 19 -7.93 12.03 2.77
N SER A 20 -7.81 10.85 3.37
CA SER A 20 -6.92 9.81 2.87
C SER A 20 -7.43 9.38 1.49
N LEU A 21 -6.72 9.79 0.44
CA LEU A 21 -7.06 9.39 -0.91
C LEU A 21 -6.67 7.92 -1.10
N SER A 22 -7.57 7.15 -1.70
CA SER A 22 -7.30 5.76 -2.00
C SER A 22 -6.19 5.65 -3.05
N ARG A 23 -5.42 4.56 -3.03
CA ARG A 23 -4.39 4.29 -4.05
C ARG A 23 -4.96 4.20 -5.47
N SER A 24 -6.21 3.75 -5.60
CA SER A 24 -6.95 3.74 -6.87
C SER A 24 -7.26 5.16 -7.34
N SER A 25 -7.83 5.98 -6.46
CA SER A 25 -8.16 7.39 -6.76
C SER A 25 -6.91 8.20 -7.10
N LYS A 26 -5.78 7.93 -6.43
CA LYS A 26 -4.49 8.55 -6.73
C LYS A 26 -3.93 8.12 -8.09
N ALA A 27 -4.22 6.90 -8.53
CA ALA A 27 -3.80 6.37 -9.82
C ALA A 27 -4.79 6.66 -10.96
N GLY A 28 -5.96 7.24 -10.66
CA GLY A 28 -7.02 7.48 -11.66
C GLY A 28 -7.69 6.18 -12.16
N LEU A 29 -7.55 5.08 -11.44
CA LEU A 29 -8.05 3.77 -11.85
C LEU A 29 -9.38 3.45 -11.14
N GLN A 30 -10.34 2.89 -11.89
CA GLN A 30 -11.58 2.36 -11.30
C GLN A 30 -11.32 1.09 -10.49
N PHE A 31 -10.35 0.28 -10.92
CA PHE A 31 -10.01 -0.95 -10.25
C PHE A 31 -9.27 -0.73 -8.92
N HIS A 32 -9.46 -1.68 -8.00
CA HIS A 32 -8.97 -1.55 -6.63
C HIS A 32 -7.50 -1.97 -6.48
N VAL A 33 -6.57 -1.05 -6.78
CA VAL A 33 -5.12 -1.15 -6.57
C VAL A 33 -4.77 -1.64 -5.16
N GLY A 34 -5.53 -1.17 -4.16
CA GLY A 34 -5.30 -1.53 -2.77
C GLY A 34 -5.50 -3.02 -2.46
N ARG A 35 -6.54 -3.62 -3.07
CA ARG A 35 -6.88 -5.04 -2.90
C ARG A 35 -5.90 -5.93 -3.65
N ILE A 36 -5.55 -5.55 -4.88
CA ILE A 36 -4.56 -6.27 -5.70
C ILE A 36 -3.21 -6.34 -4.97
N ALA A 37 -2.75 -5.24 -4.37
CA ALA A 37 -1.52 -5.25 -3.58
C ALA A 37 -1.57 -6.23 -2.39
N ARG A 38 -2.74 -6.44 -1.77
CA ARG A 38 -2.91 -7.41 -0.68
C ARG A 38 -2.85 -8.83 -1.22
N TYR A 39 -3.52 -9.12 -2.33
CA TYR A 39 -3.50 -10.45 -2.94
C TYR A 39 -2.13 -10.82 -3.50
N LEU A 40 -1.38 -9.88 -4.06
CA LEU A 40 -0.01 -10.12 -4.50
C LEU A 40 0.92 -10.53 -3.35
N LYS A 41 0.74 -9.94 -2.15
CA LYS A 41 1.49 -10.33 -0.96
C LYS A 41 1.01 -11.65 -0.36
N ALA A 42 -0.30 -11.86 -0.28
CA ALA A 42 -0.90 -13.07 0.29
C ALA A 42 -0.64 -14.30 -0.58
N GLY A 43 -0.59 -14.14 -1.91
CA GLY A 43 -0.31 -15.22 -2.86
C GLY A 43 1.16 -15.64 -2.92
N LYS A 44 2.06 -14.98 -2.16
CA LYS A 44 3.49 -15.32 -2.06
C LYS A 44 4.20 -15.43 -3.42
N TYR A 45 3.81 -14.61 -4.40
CA TYR A 45 4.41 -14.60 -5.75
C TYR A 45 5.87 -14.10 -5.76
N ALA A 46 6.25 -13.31 -4.76
CA ALA A 46 7.61 -12.84 -4.53
C ALA A 46 7.78 -12.46 -3.06
N ASP A 47 9.03 -12.47 -2.57
CA ASP A 47 9.36 -12.03 -1.20
C ASP A 47 8.98 -10.56 -0.96
N ARG A 48 9.08 -9.73 -2.00
CA ARG A 48 8.71 -8.32 -1.94
C ARG A 48 7.94 -7.93 -3.19
N VAL A 49 6.85 -7.20 -2.99
CA VAL A 49 6.03 -6.62 -4.06
C VAL A 49 6.33 -5.12 -4.14
N GLY A 50 6.84 -4.67 -5.29
CA GLY A 50 7.12 -3.26 -5.56
C GLY A 50 5.84 -2.41 -5.58
N ALA A 51 5.97 -1.11 -5.27
CA ALA A 51 4.81 -0.22 -5.15
C ALA A 51 4.06 -0.02 -6.49
N GLY A 52 4.76 -0.11 -7.63
CA GLY A 52 4.18 0.03 -8.96
C GLY A 52 3.48 -1.22 -9.50
N ALA A 53 3.84 -2.42 -9.02
CA ALA A 53 3.28 -3.68 -9.49
C ALA A 53 1.73 -3.74 -9.41
N PRO A 54 1.08 -3.41 -8.28
CA PRO A 54 -0.38 -3.42 -8.21
C PRO A 54 -1.02 -2.33 -9.06
N VAL A 55 -0.32 -1.22 -9.34
CA VAL A 55 -0.85 -0.14 -10.20
C VAL A 55 -0.84 -0.60 -11.66
N TYR A 56 0.28 -1.16 -12.12
CA TYR A 56 0.40 -1.72 -13.47
C TYR A 56 -0.65 -2.81 -13.70
N LEU A 57 -0.75 -3.78 -12.79
CA LEU A 57 -1.76 -4.83 -12.92
C LEU A 57 -3.19 -4.28 -12.93
N SER A 58 -3.48 -3.23 -12.16
CA SER A 58 -4.82 -2.62 -12.14
C SER A 58 -5.12 -1.74 -13.36
N ALA A 59 -4.11 -1.40 -14.17
CA ALA A 59 -4.24 -0.52 -15.33
C ALA A 59 -4.31 -1.28 -16.66
N VAL A 60 -3.82 -2.53 -16.68
CA VAL A 60 -3.84 -3.40 -17.86
C VAL A 60 -5.20 -4.11 -18.03
N PHE A 61 -5.98 -4.19 -16.95
CA PHE A 61 -7.39 -4.60 -16.97
C PHE A 61 -8.27 -3.35 -16.90
#